data_AF-A0A965RGM3-F1
#
_entry.id   AF-A0A965RGM3-F1
#
_cell.length_a   1.000
_cell.length_b   1.000
_cell.length_c   1.000
_cell.angle_alpha   90.00
_cell.angle_beta   90.00
_cell.angle_gamma   90.00
#
_symmetry.space_group_name_H-M   'P 1'
#
loop_
_entity.id
_entity.type
_entity.pdbx_description
1 polymer ?
#
loop_
_entity_poly.entity_id
_entity_poly.type
_entity_poly.pdbx_seq_one_letter_code
_entity_poly.pdbx_strand_id
1 'polypeptide(L)' 'MLLGHGNKSIAAVTGVMPDTVKKHRAQVFEKMQVASLADLLALWAIVFWPDERCANGM' A
#
# COMPACT_ATOMS: atom_id res chain seq x y z
N MET A 1 -1.80 9.15 -6.74
CA MET A 1 -0.46 9.08 -6.13
C MET A 1 -0.59 8.59 -4.69
N LEU A 2 0.22 7.61 -4.25
CA LEU A 2 0.21 7.15 -2.85
C LEU A 2 0.69 8.26 -1.92
N LEU A 3 -0.08 8.58 -0.88
CA LEU A 3 0.20 9.68 0.05
C LEU A 3 1.24 9.33 1.14
N GLY A 4 1.70 8.08 1.21
CA GLY A 4 2.77 7.68 2.12
C GLY A 4 2.44 7.80 3.62
N HIS A 5 1.15 7.76 4.00
CA HIS A 5 0.74 7.94 5.39
C HIS A 5 1.35 6.88 6.32
N GLY A 6 1.97 7.35 7.42
CA GLY A 6 2.38 6.52 8.53
C GLY A 6 1.22 6.12 9.44
N ASN A 7 1.46 5.20 10.38
CA ASN A 7 0.39 4.64 11.23
C ASN A 7 -0.37 5.72 12.03
N LYS A 8 0.33 6.74 12.53
CA LYS A 8 -0.27 7.85 13.29
C LYS A 8 -1.16 8.74 12.41
N SER A 9 -0.74 9.03 11.17
CA SER A 9 -1.55 9.83 10.25
C SER A 9 -2.78 9.05 9.77
N ILE A 10 -2.64 7.74 9.53
CA ILE A 10 -3.79 6.89 9.19
C ILE A 10 -4.78 6.88 10.36
N ALA A 11 -4.29 6.69 11.58
CA ALA A 11 -5.11 6.74 12.80
C ALA A 11 -5.88 8.05 12.94
N ALA A 12 -5.21 9.19 12.71
CA ALA A 12 -5.84 10.51 12.78
C ALA A 12 -6.98 10.69 11.76
N VAL A 13 -6.83 10.16 10.54
CA VAL A 13 -7.83 10.28 9.46
C VAL A 13 -8.98 9.29 9.64
N THR A 14 -8.71 8.10 10.16
CA THR A 14 -9.69 7.01 10.27
C THR A 14 -10.38 6.94 11.64
N GLY A 15 -9.90 7.69 12.64
CA GLY A 15 -10.41 7.66 14.00
C GLY A 15 -10.09 6.36 14.77
N VAL A 16 -9.23 5.49 14.23
CA VAL A 16 -8.80 4.27 14.93
C VAL A 16 -7.48 4.48 15.67
N MET A 17 -7.21 3.67 16.69
CA MET A 17 -5.95 3.73 17.42
C MET A 17 -4.74 3.34 16.54
N PRO A 18 -3.55 3.96 16.72
CA PRO A 18 -2.34 3.62 15.95
C PRO A 18 -1.94 2.14 16.02
N ASP A 19 -2.14 1.50 17.17
CA ASP A 19 -1.89 0.05 17.33
C ASP A 19 -2.86 -0.80 16.52
N THR A 20 -4.10 -0.35 16.41
CA THR A 20 -5.11 -0.96 15.53
C THR A 20 -4.68 -0.84 14.07
N VAL A 21 -4.18 0.32 13.64
CA VAL A 21 -3.62 0.47 12.27
C VAL A 21 -2.47 -0.49 12.04
N LYS A 22 -1.57 -0.67 13.01
CA LYS A 22 -0.46 -1.63 12.92
C LYS A 22 -0.96 -3.06 12.70
N LYS A 23 -2.00 -3.49 13.44
CA LYS A 23 -2.63 -4.81 13.24
C LYS A 23 -3.24 -4.96 11.86
N HIS A 24 -3.99 -3.95 11.39
CA HIS A 24 -4.56 -3.97 10.05
C HIS A 24 -3.48 -4.07 8.96
N ARG A 25 -2.36 -3.35 9.10
CA ARG A 25 -1.24 -3.43 8.16
C ARG A 25 -0.62 -4.82 8.12
N ALA A 26 -0.42 -5.46 9.28
CA ALA A 26 0.08 -6.84 9.33
C ALA A 26 -0.87 -7.80 8.61
N GLN A 27 -2.18 -7.68 8.85
CA GLN A 27 -3.19 -8.50 8.17
C GLN A 27 -3.23 -8.25 6.66
N VAL A 28 -3.02 -7.03 6.20
CA VAL A 28 -2.89 -6.72 4.77
C VAL A 28 -1.66 -7.41 4.18
N PHE A 29 -0.52 -7.37 4.87
CA PHE A 29 0.68 -8.07 4.42
C PHE A 29 0.48 -9.58 4.33
N GLU A 30 -0.18 -10.18 5.33
CA GLU A 30 -0.53 -11.59 5.31
C GLU A 30 -1.49 -11.93 4.15
N LYS A 31 -2.57 -11.15 3.97
CA LYS A 31 -3.55 -11.39 2.90
C LYS A 31 -2.94 -11.26 1.51
N MET A 32 -1.99 -10.34 1.36
CA MET A 32 -1.31 -10.07 0.09
C MET A 32 -0.04 -10.93 -0.10
N GLN A 33 0.30 -11.78 0.88
CA GLN A 33 1.48 -12.64 0.87
C GLN A 33 2.79 -11.88 0.62
N VAL A 34 2.95 -10.72 1.27
CA VAL A 34 4.13 -9.84 1.14
C VAL A 34 4.84 -9.66 2.48
N ALA A 35 6.16 -9.52 2.47
CA ALA A 35 6.96 -9.40 3.68
C ALA A 35 7.14 -7.95 4.16
N SER A 36 6.99 -6.98 3.26
CA SER A 36 7.26 -5.57 3.56
C SER A 36 6.31 -4.61 2.85
N LEU A 37 6.32 -3.35 3.29
CA LEU A 37 5.62 -2.27 2.59
C LEU A 37 6.17 -2.08 1.16
N ALA A 38 7.48 -2.26 0.97
CA ALA A 38 8.10 -2.13 -0.34
C ALA A 38 7.57 -3.19 -1.30
N ASP A 39 7.44 -4.44 -0.83
CA ASP A 39 6.86 -5.54 -1.62
C ASP A 39 5.39 -5.28 -1.95
N LEU A 40 4.62 -4.75 -1.00
CA LEU A 40 3.22 -4.38 -1.24
C LEU A 40 3.11 -3.29 -2.32
N LEU A 41 4.00 -2.30 -2.30
CA LEU A 41 4.04 -1.22 -3.29
C LEU A 41 4.47 -1.73 -4.67
N ALA A 42 5.46 -2.64 -4.71
CA ALA A 42 5.89 -3.28 -5.95
C ALA A 42 4.75 -4.12 -6.56
N LEU A 43 4.03 -4.90 -5.75
CA LEU A 43 2.86 -5.65 -6.19
C LEU A 43 1.79 -4.72 -6.78
N TRP A 44 1.52 -3.59 -6.14
CA TRP A 44 0.53 -2.63 -6.63
C TRP A 44 0.97 -1.93 -7.93
N ALA A 45 2.26 -1.62 -8.06
CA ALA A 45 2.82 -1.07 -9.29
C ALA A 45 2.73 -2.06 -10.47
N ILE A 46 2.90 -3.37 -10.21
CA ILE A 46 2.87 -4.41 -11.24
C ILE A 46 1.44 -4.79 -11.62
N VAL A 47 0.53 -4.91 -10.64
CA VAL A 47 -0.83 -5.43 -10.86
C VAL A 47 -1.82 -4.33 -11.27
N PHE A 48 -1.63 -3.10 -10.79
CA PHE A 48 -2.66 -2.06 -10.87
C PHE A 48 -2.32 -0.92 -11.84
N TRP A 49 -1.18 -0.99 -12.54
CA TRP A 49 -0.77 0.02 -13.51
C TRP A 49 -0.14 -0.61 -14.75
N PRO A 50 -0.93 -0.99 -15.78
CA PRO A 50 -0.37 -1.08 -17.11
C PRO A 50 0.00 0.36 -17.49
N ASP A 51 1.29 0.63 -17.56
CA ASP A 51 1.80 1.94 -17.97
C ASP A 51 1.31 2.26 -19.39
N GLU A 52 0.48 3.31 -19.54
CA GLU A 52 -0.01 3.82 -20.83
C GLU A 52 1.13 4.40 -21.70
N ARG A 53 2.38 4.45 -21.22
CA ARG A 53 3.55 4.88 -22.01
C ARG A 53 4.25 3.72 -22.72
N CYS A 54 3.88 2.46 -22.45
CA CYS A 54 4.27 1.33 -23.31
C CYS A 54 3.43 1.24 -24.61
N ALA A 55 2.30 1.96 -24.73
CA ALA A 55 1.42 1.91 -25.89
C ALA A 55 1.73 2.94 -27.00
N ASN A 56 2.59 3.93 -26.75
CA ASN A 56 2.96 4.98 -27.73
C ASN A 56 4.49 5.08 -27.94
N GLY A 57 5.20 3.98 -27.75
CA GLY A 57 6.66 3.90 -27.84
C GLY A 57 7.16 2.94 -28.93
N MET A 58 6.43 2.81 -30.05
CA MET A 58 6.89 2.22 -31.31
C MET A 58 6.14 2.83 -32.49
#